data_AF-A0A7W7M7S9-F1
#
_entry.id   AF-A0A7W7M7S9-F1
#
_cell.length_a   1.000
_cell.length_b   1.000
_cell.length_c   1.000
_cell.angle_alpha   90.00
_cell.angle_beta   90.00
_cell.angle_gamma   90.00
#
_symmetry.space_group_name_H-M   'P 1'
#
loop_
_entity.id
_entity.type
_entity.pdbx_description
1 polymer ?
#
loop_
_entity_poly.entity_id
_entity_poly.type
_entity_poly.pdbx_seq_one_letter_code
_entity_poly.pdbx_strand_id
1 'polypeptide(L)'
;MSLSSIAEDSALRLRGTPGVSPRTAAATAAAVTAEQMAKGAPPDDAKIAGELAARSTAGTSVAGSVLTQLVKYVPTETISIYLAVQAALGTVTVPPGARECDADYTSRWLWLILLGVATVLLTLGLAYRSQKQVAPDDRFTIPLVEPAAAAAAYLVWSLSLPTTPLKDFCSFDAQAWGPVILLAGTTIIATTAYVFGKTVTWQKVLQGEER
;
A
#
# COMPACT_ATOMS: atom_id res chain seq x y z
N MET A 1 -5.88 3.23 -32.54
CA MET A 1 -5.20 3.97 -31.46
C MET A 1 -4.14 3.06 -30.87
N SER A 2 -2.86 3.43 -30.96
CA SER A 2 -1.71 2.60 -30.57
C SER A 2 -1.40 2.76 -29.08
N LEU A 3 -1.04 1.66 -28.40
CA LEU A 3 -0.58 1.64 -27.00
C LEU A 3 0.65 2.54 -26.77
N SER A 4 1.41 2.90 -27.82
CA SER A 4 2.53 3.84 -27.70
C SER A 4 2.08 5.28 -27.39
N SER A 5 0.89 5.69 -27.88
CA SER A 5 0.37 7.05 -27.70
C SER A 5 -0.14 7.31 -26.28
N ILE A 6 -0.54 6.26 -25.54
CA ILE A 6 -0.95 6.36 -24.13
C ILE A 6 0.28 6.41 -23.21
N ALA A 7 1.38 5.77 -23.59
CA ALA A 7 2.64 5.84 -22.84
C ALA A 7 3.30 7.22 -22.97
N GLU A 8 3.26 7.85 -24.15
CA GLU A 8 3.79 9.20 -24.36
C GLU A 8 2.94 10.30 -23.68
N ASP A 9 1.60 10.18 -23.67
CA ASP A 9 0.72 11.10 -22.94
C ASP A 9 0.81 10.90 -21.40
N SER A 10 1.26 9.72 -20.95
CA SER A 10 1.52 9.43 -19.53
C SER A 10 2.88 9.95 -19.05
N ALA A 11 3.90 10.00 -19.93
CA ALA A 11 5.21 10.57 -19.61
C ALA A 11 5.17 12.09 -19.42
N LEU A 12 4.26 12.79 -20.13
CA LEU A 12 4.07 14.24 -20.03
C LEU A 12 3.24 14.70 -18.80
N ARG A 13 2.54 13.78 -18.11
CA ARG A 13 1.70 14.08 -16.94
C ARG A 13 2.38 13.83 -15.58
N LEU A 14 3.67 13.47 -15.57
CA LEU A 14 4.51 13.31 -14.37
C LEU A 14 4.96 14.63 -13.71
N ARG A 15 4.12 15.67 -13.75
CA ARG A 15 4.36 16.92 -13.01
C ARG A 15 3.71 16.86 -11.63
N GLY A 16 4.57 16.73 -10.61
CA GLY A 16 4.38 17.36 -9.30
C GLY A 16 3.91 16.43 -8.20
N THR A 17 4.85 16.04 -7.33
CA THR A 17 4.68 14.90 -6.43
C THR A 17 5.39 15.07 -5.08
N PRO A 18 4.80 14.56 -3.98
CA PRO A 18 5.19 14.87 -2.60
C PRO A 18 6.29 13.92 -2.11
N GLY A 19 7.33 14.51 -1.54
CA GLY A 19 8.47 13.80 -0.96
C GLY A 19 9.68 14.70 -0.76
N VAL A 20 9.73 15.82 -1.47
CA VAL A 20 10.75 16.86 -1.30
C VAL A 20 10.05 18.11 -0.79
N SER A 21 10.39 18.56 0.42
CA SER A 21 9.85 19.82 0.93
C SER A 21 10.14 20.93 -0.10
N PRO A 22 9.27 21.92 -0.29
CA PRO A 22 9.52 23.03 -1.23
C PRO A 22 10.91 23.66 -1.02
N ARG A 23 11.37 23.66 0.23
CA ARG A 23 12.70 24.13 0.64
C ARG A 23 13.83 23.26 0.10
N THR A 24 13.68 21.94 0.13
CA THR A 24 14.67 20.99 -0.39
C THR A 24 14.72 21.04 -1.92
N ALA A 25 13.57 21.17 -2.59
CA ALA A 25 13.52 21.32 -4.05
C ALA A 25 14.16 22.64 -4.50
N ALA A 26 13.90 23.73 -3.77
CA ALA A 26 14.56 25.02 -3.99
C ALA A 26 16.07 24.96 -3.71
N ALA A 27 16.50 24.23 -2.68
CA ALA A 27 17.91 24.04 -2.38
C ALA A 27 18.63 23.26 -3.49
N THR A 28 18.01 22.20 -4.03
CA THR A 28 18.56 21.46 -5.18
C THR A 28 18.57 22.32 -6.45
N ALA A 29 17.53 23.13 -6.69
CA ALA A 29 17.52 24.07 -7.80
C ALA A 29 18.70 25.04 -7.72
N ALA A 30 18.88 25.66 -6.56
CA ALA A 30 19.93 26.63 -6.32
C ALA A 30 21.34 26.02 -6.43
N ALA A 31 21.54 24.81 -5.89
CA ALA A 31 22.81 24.11 -5.97
C ALA A 31 23.21 23.79 -7.41
N VAL A 32 22.27 23.27 -8.22
CA VAL A 32 22.55 22.93 -9.62
C VAL A 32 22.70 24.17 -10.48
N THR A 33 21.93 25.25 -10.25
CA THR A 33 22.14 26.52 -10.94
C THR A 33 23.51 27.11 -10.62
N ALA A 34 23.94 27.09 -9.36
CA ALA A 34 25.27 27.58 -8.97
C ALA A 34 26.40 26.76 -9.62
N GLU A 35 26.24 25.43 -9.68
CA GLU A 35 27.21 24.53 -10.33
C GLU A 35 27.34 24.81 -11.83
N GLN A 36 26.22 25.04 -12.54
CA GLN A 36 26.24 25.33 -13.97
C GLN A 36 26.81 26.72 -14.28
N MET A 37 26.51 27.72 -13.45
CA MET A 37 27.16 29.03 -13.57
C MET A 37 28.68 28.93 -13.32
N ALA A 38 29.12 28.11 -12.36
CA ALA A 38 30.55 27.86 -12.12
C ALA A 38 31.25 27.18 -13.30
N LYS A 39 30.49 26.42 -14.12
CA LYS A 39 30.96 25.81 -15.38
C LYS A 39 30.92 26.77 -16.57
N GLY A 40 30.52 28.03 -16.38
CA GLY A 40 30.45 29.04 -17.42
C GLY A 40 29.19 28.98 -18.28
N ALA A 41 28.14 28.28 -17.85
CA ALA A 41 26.87 28.28 -18.55
C ALA A 41 26.22 29.68 -18.49
N PRO A 42 25.52 30.11 -19.56
CA PRO A 42 24.70 31.30 -19.54
C PRO A 42 23.68 31.26 -18.39
N PRO A 43 23.31 32.41 -17.80
CA PRO A 43 22.38 32.46 -16.66
C PRO A 43 21.04 31.76 -16.92
N ASP A 44 20.51 31.89 -18.14
CA ASP A 44 19.25 31.27 -18.54
C ASP A 44 19.36 29.74 -18.61
N ASP A 45 20.47 29.21 -19.13
CA ASP A 45 20.71 27.77 -19.22
C ASP A 45 20.96 27.15 -17.84
N ALA A 46 21.69 27.84 -16.97
CA ALA A 46 21.93 27.42 -15.59
C ALA A 46 20.63 27.41 -14.76
N LYS A 47 19.73 28.36 -15.00
CA LYS A 47 18.41 28.40 -14.37
C LYS A 47 17.52 27.25 -14.86
N ILE A 48 17.50 26.99 -16.17
CA ILE A 48 16.75 25.87 -16.76
C ILE A 48 17.26 24.54 -16.19
N ALA A 49 18.58 24.36 -16.07
CA ALA A 49 19.18 23.16 -15.48
C ALA A 49 18.81 22.97 -14.00
N GLY A 50 18.81 24.05 -13.21
CA GLY A 50 18.37 24.02 -11.81
C GLY A 50 16.89 23.69 -11.66
N GLU A 51 16.02 24.26 -12.49
CA GLU A 51 14.60 23.91 -12.53
C GLU A 51 14.37 22.46 -12.95
N LEU A 52 15.14 21.95 -13.91
CA LEU A 52 15.08 20.55 -14.33
C LEU A 52 15.51 19.61 -13.21
N ALA A 53 16.59 19.94 -12.50
CA ALA A 53 17.06 19.18 -11.35
C ALA A 53 16.07 19.21 -10.19
N ALA A 54 15.46 20.35 -9.91
CA ALA A 54 14.40 20.46 -8.91
C ALA A 54 13.18 19.59 -9.28
N ARG A 55 12.81 19.57 -10.56
CA ARG A 55 11.71 18.72 -11.09
C ARG A 55 12.06 17.24 -11.08
N SER A 56 13.31 16.85 -11.36
CA SER A 56 13.74 15.45 -11.32
C SER A 56 13.87 14.93 -9.88
N THR A 57 14.30 15.80 -8.95
CA THR A 57 14.46 15.46 -7.53
C THR A 57 13.10 15.39 -6.82
N ALA A 58 12.10 16.17 -7.26
CA ALA A 58 10.73 16.15 -6.76
C ALA A 58 9.95 14.83 -7.04
N GLY A 59 10.61 13.78 -7.54
CA GLY A 59 10.22 12.37 -7.47
C GLY A 59 8.75 12.05 -7.75
N THR A 60 8.44 11.62 -8.98
CA THR A 60 7.13 11.26 -9.54
C THR A 60 6.22 10.35 -8.68
N SER A 61 5.57 10.85 -7.65
CA SER A 61 4.28 10.31 -7.17
C SER A 61 3.16 10.44 -8.22
N VAL A 62 2.93 9.38 -8.96
CA VAL A 62 1.62 9.16 -9.57
C VAL A 62 0.54 9.55 -8.56
N ALA A 63 -0.37 10.49 -8.89
CA ALA A 63 -1.60 10.69 -8.14
C ALA A 63 -2.24 9.31 -8.11
N GLY A 64 -2.08 8.61 -6.97
CA GLY A 64 -2.07 7.15 -6.96
C GLY A 64 -3.32 6.69 -7.68
N SER A 65 -3.14 5.99 -8.81
CA SER A 65 -4.29 5.44 -9.50
C SER A 65 -5.07 4.64 -8.47
N VAL A 66 -6.39 4.49 -8.64
CA VAL A 66 -7.20 3.70 -7.70
C VAL A 66 -6.54 2.34 -7.41
N LEU A 67 -5.85 1.78 -8.40
CA LEU A 67 -5.00 0.60 -8.30
C LEU A 67 -3.77 0.80 -7.39
N THR A 68 -3.00 1.89 -7.52
CA THR A 68 -1.86 2.20 -6.63
C THR A 68 -2.30 2.38 -5.17
N GLN A 69 -3.49 2.95 -4.93
CA GLN A 69 -4.05 3.07 -3.58
C GLN A 69 -4.53 1.73 -3.04
N LEU A 70 -5.13 0.89 -3.88
CA LEU A 70 -5.46 -0.50 -3.54
C LEU A 70 -4.21 -1.28 -3.14
N VAL A 71 -3.15 -1.24 -3.97
CA VAL A 71 -1.89 -1.98 -3.72
C VAL A 71 -1.17 -1.46 -2.47
N LYS A 72 -1.27 -0.15 -2.16
CA LYS A 72 -0.67 0.43 -0.95
C LYS A 72 -1.15 -0.27 0.35
N TYR A 73 -2.36 -0.80 0.35
CA TYR A 73 -2.96 -1.42 1.54
C TYR A 73 -2.96 -2.95 1.49
N VAL A 74 -2.51 -3.58 0.39
CA VAL A 74 -2.38 -5.03 0.34
C VAL A 74 -1.09 -5.41 1.04
N PRO A 75 -1.14 -6.13 2.16
CA PRO A 75 0.05 -6.49 2.93
C PRO A 75 0.69 -7.74 2.31
N THR A 76 1.26 -7.57 1.12
CA THR A 76 1.77 -8.66 0.27
C THR A 76 2.83 -9.49 0.98
N GLU A 77 3.63 -8.89 1.85
CA GLU A 77 4.62 -9.60 2.66
C GLU A 77 3.95 -10.59 3.62
N THR A 78 2.90 -10.16 4.33
CA THR A 78 2.20 -11.04 5.28
C THR A 78 1.39 -12.13 4.57
N ILE A 79 0.83 -11.82 3.40
CA ILE A 79 0.15 -12.81 2.56
C ILE A 79 1.16 -13.84 2.04
N SER A 80 2.36 -13.41 1.63
CA SER A 80 3.41 -14.30 1.16
C SER A 80 3.90 -15.23 2.27
N ILE A 81 4.08 -14.70 3.49
CA ILE A 81 4.42 -15.52 4.66
C ILE A 81 3.29 -16.51 4.98
N TYR A 82 2.03 -16.07 4.95
CA TYR A 82 0.89 -16.95 5.18
C TYR A 82 0.85 -18.09 4.16
N LEU A 83 1.05 -17.79 2.87
CA LEU A 83 1.14 -18.81 1.81
C LEU A 83 2.29 -19.77 2.03
N ALA A 84 3.47 -19.29 2.44
CA ALA A 84 4.61 -20.13 2.75
C ALA A 84 4.33 -21.06 3.94
N VAL A 85 3.68 -20.55 4.99
CA VAL A 85 3.26 -21.35 6.14
C VAL A 85 2.23 -22.40 5.72
N GLN A 86 1.22 -22.03 4.93
CA GLN A 86 0.21 -22.98 4.44
C GLN A 86 0.83 -24.06 3.55
N ALA A 87 1.82 -23.71 2.72
CA ALA A 87 2.58 -24.67 1.94
C ALA A 87 3.40 -25.62 2.84
N ALA A 88 4.02 -25.10 3.90
CA ALA A 88 4.80 -25.89 4.85
C ALA A 88 3.93 -26.83 5.71
N LEU A 89 2.72 -26.42 6.08
CA LEU A 89 1.74 -27.26 6.78
C LEU A 89 1.17 -28.37 5.90
N GLY A 90 1.22 -28.21 4.57
CA GLY A 90 0.69 -29.17 3.62
C GLY A 90 -0.83 -29.31 3.65
N THR A 91 -1.32 -30.42 3.09
CA THR A 91 -2.74 -30.79 3.10
C THR A 91 -3.18 -31.23 4.48
N VAL A 92 -4.38 -30.82 4.92
CA VAL A 92 -4.93 -31.27 6.20
C VAL A 92 -5.17 -32.78 6.14
N THR A 93 -4.70 -33.50 7.14
CA THR A 93 -4.90 -34.95 7.25
C THR A 93 -6.31 -35.22 7.76
N VAL A 94 -7.17 -35.79 6.91
CA VAL A 94 -8.53 -36.20 7.28
C VAL A 94 -8.48 -37.62 7.86
N PRO A 95 -9.05 -37.86 9.05
CA PRO A 95 -9.14 -39.21 9.62
C PRO A 95 -9.92 -40.16 8.68
N PRO A 96 -9.56 -41.45 8.61
CA PRO A 96 -10.25 -42.40 7.76
C PRO A 96 -11.73 -42.51 8.14
N GLY A 97 -12.62 -42.34 7.15
CA GLY A 97 -14.07 -42.39 7.34
C GLY A 97 -14.71 -41.08 7.84
N ALA A 98 -13.91 -40.04 8.11
CA ALA A 98 -14.38 -38.72 8.49
C ALA A 98 -14.53 -37.80 7.27
N ARG A 99 -15.29 -36.71 7.40
CA ARG A 99 -15.42 -35.68 6.37
C ARG A 99 -14.26 -34.69 6.46
N GLU A 100 -14.03 -33.92 5.41
CA GLU A 100 -12.98 -32.89 5.40
C GLU A 100 -13.14 -31.89 6.56
N CYS A 101 -14.39 -31.52 6.92
CA CYS A 101 -14.68 -30.63 8.04
C CYS A 101 -14.42 -31.23 9.43
N ASP A 102 -14.22 -32.54 9.55
CA ASP A 102 -13.88 -33.18 10.84
C ASP A 102 -12.35 -33.16 11.10
N ALA A 103 -11.56 -32.61 10.18
CA ALA A 103 -10.12 -32.54 10.31
C ALA A 103 -9.67 -31.38 11.21
N ASP A 104 -8.45 -31.43 11.73
CA ASP A 104 -7.95 -30.39 12.64
C ASP A 104 -7.46 -29.14 11.88
N TYR A 105 -8.25 -28.07 11.94
CA TYR A 105 -7.92 -26.75 11.37
C TYR A 105 -7.31 -25.78 12.38
N THR A 106 -7.03 -26.20 13.63
CA THR A 106 -6.58 -25.32 14.73
C THR A 106 -5.32 -24.55 14.35
N SER A 107 -4.32 -25.23 13.75
CA SER A 107 -3.08 -24.59 13.31
C SER A 107 -3.31 -23.50 12.26
N ARG A 108 -4.27 -23.71 11.34
CA ARG A 108 -4.60 -22.75 10.29
C ARG A 108 -5.32 -21.53 10.84
N TRP A 109 -6.22 -21.72 11.80
CA TRP A 109 -6.84 -20.61 12.53
C TRP A 109 -5.82 -19.79 13.32
N LEU A 110 -4.90 -20.46 14.02
CA LEU A 110 -3.83 -19.79 14.77
C LEU A 110 -2.95 -18.95 13.86
N TRP A 111 -2.50 -19.49 12.73
CA TRP A 111 -1.66 -18.74 11.78
C TRP A 111 -2.40 -17.61 11.09
N LEU A 112 -3.70 -17.78 10.77
CA LEU A 112 -4.55 -16.71 10.26
C LEU A 112 -4.60 -15.55 11.25
N ILE A 113 -4.89 -15.82 12.52
CA ILE A 113 -5.01 -14.79 13.57
C ILE A 113 -3.66 -14.14 13.83
N LEU A 114 -2.59 -14.94 13.98
CA LEU A 114 -1.25 -14.45 14.29
C LEU A 114 -0.73 -13.52 13.21
N LEU A 115 -0.85 -13.90 11.93
CA LEU A 115 -0.42 -13.05 10.83
C LEU A 115 -1.36 -11.86 10.62
N GLY A 116 -2.66 -11.99 10.88
CA GLY A 116 -3.58 -10.85 10.89
C GLY A 116 -3.19 -9.79 11.94
N VAL A 117 -2.82 -10.22 13.16
CA VAL A 117 -2.29 -9.33 14.19
C VAL A 117 -0.96 -8.72 13.74
N ALA A 118 -0.07 -9.52 13.16
CA ALA A 118 1.20 -9.02 12.63
C ALA A 118 0.98 -7.95 11.53
N THR A 119 0.03 -8.14 10.62
CA THR A 119 -0.35 -7.15 9.60
C THR A 119 -0.77 -5.82 10.24
N VAL A 120 -1.60 -5.87 11.27
CA VAL A 120 -2.05 -4.66 12.00
C VAL A 120 -0.86 -3.96 12.66
N LEU A 121 -0.02 -4.70 13.38
CA LEU A 121 1.16 -4.15 14.06
C LEU A 121 2.18 -3.56 13.08
N LEU A 122 2.43 -4.22 11.95
CA LEU A 122 3.32 -3.71 10.91
C LEU A 122 2.78 -2.40 10.31
N THR A 123 1.48 -2.35 10.01
CA THR A 123 0.84 -1.14 9.48
C THR A 123 0.91 0.01 10.47
N LEU A 124 0.66 -0.26 11.76
CA LEU A 124 0.81 0.73 12.83
C LEU A 124 2.27 1.17 13.01
N GLY A 125 3.23 0.26 12.96
CA GLY A 125 4.66 0.56 13.08
C GLY A 125 5.17 1.43 11.94
N LEU A 126 4.73 1.15 10.70
CA LEU A 126 5.04 1.98 9.54
C LEU A 126 4.42 3.37 9.66
N ALA A 127 3.17 3.47 10.12
CA ALA A 127 2.51 4.74 10.36
C ALA A 127 3.18 5.55 11.49
N TYR A 128 3.60 4.88 12.55
CA TYR A 128 4.36 5.49 13.64
C TYR A 128 5.69 6.06 13.13
N ARG A 129 6.43 5.25 12.38
CA ARG A 129 7.71 5.67 11.80
C ARG A 129 7.54 6.86 10.86
N SER A 130 6.53 6.85 9.99
CA SER A 130 6.30 7.95 9.05
C SER A 130 5.89 9.25 9.75
N GLN A 131 5.05 9.18 10.79
CA GLN A 131 4.69 10.35 11.58
C GLN A 131 5.91 10.93 12.30
N LYS A 132 6.72 10.09 12.97
CA LYS A 132 7.91 10.55 13.69
C LYS A 132 9.04 11.07 12.81
N GLN A 133 9.11 10.66 11.55
CA GLN A 133 10.04 11.23 10.59
C GLN A 133 9.67 12.65 10.16
N VAL A 134 8.37 12.98 10.14
CA VAL A 134 7.88 14.31 9.74
C VAL A 134 7.81 15.26 10.93
N ALA A 135 7.32 14.76 12.07
CA ALA A 135 7.19 15.51 13.31
C ALA A 135 7.70 14.67 14.50
N PRO A 136 9.00 14.79 14.86
CA PRO A 136 9.61 13.98 15.91
C PRO A 136 8.97 14.18 17.29
N ASP A 137 8.55 15.41 17.60
CA ASP A 137 8.07 15.80 18.92
C ASP A 137 6.55 15.63 19.10
N ASP A 138 5.80 15.45 18.00
CA ASP A 138 4.34 15.33 18.05
C ASP A 138 3.89 14.00 18.67
N ARG A 139 2.74 14.02 19.33
CA ARG A 139 2.12 12.79 19.86
C ARG A 139 1.63 11.92 18.71
N PHE A 140 1.91 10.63 18.81
CA PHE A 140 1.46 9.68 17.80
C PHE A 140 -0.07 9.62 17.77
N THR A 141 -0.65 9.87 16.59
CA THR A 141 -2.08 9.75 16.36
C THR A 141 -2.34 8.45 15.62
N ILE A 142 -3.09 7.54 16.24
CA ILE A 142 -3.35 6.21 15.68
C ILE A 142 -4.24 6.35 14.43
N PRO A 143 -3.75 5.98 13.24
CA PRO A 143 -4.59 5.99 12.05
C PRO A 143 -5.46 4.73 12.07
N LEU A 144 -6.73 4.82 12.46
CA LEU A 144 -7.57 3.62 12.62
C LEU A 144 -7.94 2.94 11.29
N VAL A 145 -8.00 3.70 10.20
CA VAL A 145 -8.50 3.22 8.91
C VAL A 145 -7.50 2.31 8.21
N GLU A 146 -6.20 2.65 8.22
CA GLU A 146 -5.17 1.93 7.49
C GLU A 146 -4.94 0.51 8.02
N PRO A 147 -4.75 0.29 9.34
CA PRO A 147 -4.61 -1.05 9.89
C PRO A 147 -5.89 -1.86 9.74
N ALA A 148 -7.07 -1.23 9.83
CA ALA A 148 -8.34 -1.91 9.61
C ALA A 148 -8.49 -2.38 8.15
N ALA A 149 -8.16 -1.52 7.18
CA ALA A 149 -8.17 -1.86 5.77
C ALA A 149 -7.13 -2.94 5.43
N ALA A 150 -5.92 -2.85 5.99
CA ALA A 150 -4.87 -3.86 5.81
C ALA A 150 -5.29 -5.22 6.41
N ALA A 151 -5.89 -5.22 7.60
CA ALA A 151 -6.42 -6.43 8.22
C ALA A 151 -7.56 -7.05 7.41
N ALA A 152 -8.51 -6.23 6.94
CA ALA A 152 -9.59 -6.69 6.07
C ALA A 152 -9.06 -7.28 4.76
N ALA A 153 -8.09 -6.62 4.12
CA ALA A 153 -7.44 -7.12 2.92
C ALA A 153 -6.75 -8.46 3.18
N TYR A 154 -5.98 -8.57 4.27
CA TYR A 154 -5.35 -9.82 4.68
C TYR A 154 -6.36 -10.95 4.88
N LEU A 155 -7.48 -10.69 5.57
CA LEU A 155 -8.53 -11.69 5.82
C LEU A 155 -9.19 -12.12 4.51
N VAL A 156 -9.60 -11.18 3.66
CA VAL A 156 -10.24 -11.48 2.38
C VAL A 156 -9.34 -12.38 1.53
N TRP A 157 -8.06 -12.04 1.40
CA TRP A 157 -7.11 -12.85 0.66
C TRP A 157 -6.90 -14.22 1.31
N SER A 158 -6.59 -14.26 2.60
CA SER A 158 -6.27 -15.50 3.32
C SER A 158 -7.43 -16.49 3.36
N LEU A 159 -8.66 -16.00 3.49
CA LEU A 159 -9.88 -16.81 3.53
C LEU A 159 -10.37 -17.26 2.15
N SER A 160 -9.96 -16.56 1.08
CA SER A 160 -10.29 -16.95 -0.30
C SER A 160 -9.46 -18.12 -0.84
N LEU A 161 -8.39 -18.52 -0.12
CA LEU A 161 -7.48 -19.56 -0.56
C LEU A 161 -8.09 -20.96 -0.42
N PRO A 162 -7.70 -21.94 -1.26
CA PRO A 162 -8.17 -23.32 -1.17
C PRO A 162 -7.83 -24.01 0.17
N THR A 163 -6.79 -23.53 0.85
CA THR A 163 -6.34 -24.00 2.16
C THR A 163 -6.96 -23.23 3.33
N THR A 164 -8.01 -22.45 3.08
CA THR A 164 -8.70 -21.66 4.10
C THR A 164 -9.14 -22.50 5.31
N PRO A 165 -9.04 -21.95 6.54
CA PRO A 165 -9.57 -22.61 7.74
C PRO A 165 -11.10 -22.68 7.74
N LEU A 166 -11.81 -21.98 6.84
CA LEU A 166 -13.27 -22.06 6.73
C LEU A 166 -13.79 -23.44 6.34
N LYS A 167 -12.92 -24.34 5.84
CA LYS A 167 -13.26 -25.74 5.57
C LYS A 167 -13.62 -26.55 6.82
N ASP A 168 -13.31 -26.02 8.00
CA ASP A 168 -13.78 -26.49 9.32
C ASP A 168 -15.32 -26.51 9.40
N PHE A 169 -16.01 -25.67 8.60
CA PHE A 169 -17.46 -25.70 8.50
C PHE A 169 -17.92 -26.65 7.38
N CYS A 170 -18.67 -27.71 7.72
CA CYS A 170 -19.13 -28.70 6.74
C CYS A 170 -20.03 -28.15 5.62
N SER A 171 -20.62 -26.96 5.79
CA SER A 171 -21.43 -26.28 4.78
C SER A 171 -20.62 -25.40 3.83
N PHE A 172 -19.32 -25.23 4.08
CA PHE A 172 -18.48 -24.31 3.33
C PHE A 172 -17.79 -25.01 2.15
N ASP A 173 -18.22 -24.67 0.94
CA ASP A 173 -17.53 -25.06 -0.29
C ASP A 173 -16.47 -24.02 -0.67
N ALA A 174 -15.20 -24.33 -0.42
CA ALA A 174 -14.09 -23.42 -0.72
C ALA A 174 -13.97 -23.08 -2.22
N GLN A 175 -14.38 -23.97 -3.12
CA GLN A 175 -14.29 -23.74 -4.56
C GLN A 175 -15.36 -22.75 -5.03
N ALA A 176 -16.56 -22.83 -4.47
CA ALA A 176 -17.63 -21.88 -4.76
C ALA A 176 -17.44 -20.53 -4.04
N TRP A 177 -17.09 -20.56 -2.75
CA TRP A 177 -17.03 -19.36 -1.92
C TRP A 177 -15.72 -18.58 -2.02
N GLY A 178 -14.60 -19.21 -2.39
CA GLY A 178 -13.31 -18.53 -2.53
C GLY A 178 -13.37 -17.32 -3.47
N PRO A 179 -13.82 -17.48 -4.72
CA PRO A 179 -14.00 -16.36 -5.65
C PRO A 179 -14.99 -15.30 -5.16
N VAL A 180 -16.07 -15.71 -4.49
CA VAL A 180 -17.09 -14.80 -3.94
C VAL A 180 -16.52 -13.93 -2.82
N ILE A 181 -15.79 -14.52 -1.87
CA ILE A 181 -15.12 -13.80 -0.78
C ILE A 181 -14.11 -12.81 -1.37
N LEU A 182 -13.31 -13.24 -2.35
CA LEU A 182 -12.31 -12.38 -2.98
C LEU A 182 -12.97 -11.18 -3.69
N LEU A 183 -13.98 -11.42 -4.54
CA LEU A 183 -14.67 -10.36 -5.28
C LEU A 183 -15.44 -9.42 -4.36
N ALA A 184 -16.24 -9.96 -3.44
CA ALA A 184 -17.03 -9.15 -2.52
C ALA A 184 -16.11 -8.36 -1.58
N GLY A 185 -15.10 -9.02 -1.01
CA GLY A 185 -14.15 -8.40 -0.10
C GLY A 185 -13.34 -7.28 -0.75
N THR A 186 -12.78 -7.53 -1.93
CA THR A 186 -12.04 -6.48 -2.68
C THR A 186 -12.95 -5.32 -3.09
N THR A 187 -14.19 -5.59 -3.49
CA THR A 187 -15.18 -4.55 -3.82
C THR A 187 -15.54 -3.70 -2.61
N ILE A 188 -15.78 -4.32 -1.45
CA ILE A 188 -16.08 -3.60 -0.20
C ILE A 188 -14.89 -2.74 0.22
N ILE A 189 -13.66 -3.28 0.18
CA ILE A 189 -12.44 -2.53 0.52
C ILE A 189 -12.25 -1.35 -0.43
N ALA A 190 -12.38 -1.56 -1.74
CA ALA A 190 -12.25 -0.51 -2.74
C ALA A 190 -13.32 0.58 -2.58
N THR A 191 -14.57 0.20 -2.34
CA THR A 191 -15.69 1.13 -2.12
C THR A 191 -15.48 1.92 -0.84
N THR A 192 -15.04 1.27 0.23
CA THR A 192 -14.73 1.90 1.52
C THR A 192 -13.59 2.92 1.34
N ALA A 193 -12.51 2.53 0.66
CA ALA A 193 -11.38 3.44 0.39
C ALA A 193 -11.82 4.67 -0.43
N TYR A 194 -12.72 4.48 -1.40
CA TYR A 194 -13.30 5.55 -2.20
C TYR A 194 -14.18 6.49 -1.35
N VAL A 195 -15.12 5.94 -0.58
CA VAL A 195 -16.07 6.72 0.24
C VAL A 195 -15.36 7.52 1.33
N PHE A 196 -14.37 6.93 2.00
CA PHE A 196 -13.64 7.62 3.07
C PHE A 196 -12.59 8.61 2.56
N GLY A 197 -12.51 8.84 1.23
CA GLY A 197 -11.75 9.95 0.67
C GLY A 197 -10.27 9.92 1.01
N LYS A 198 -9.67 8.76 1.29
CA LYS A 198 -8.21 8.64 1.45
C LYS A 198 -7.44 8.77 0.13
N THR A 199 -8.15 9.03 -0.97
CA THR A 199 -7.64 9.64 -2.19
C THR A 199 -7.27 11.12 -2.01
N VAL A 200 -7.74 11.79 -0.94
CA VAL A 200 -7.44 13.20 -0.65
C VAL A 200 -6.10 13.28 0.07
N THR A 201 -5.10 13.60 -0.72
CA THR A 201 -3.75 14.06 -0.38
C THR A 201 -3.65 14.69 1.01
N TRP A 202 -2.67 14.21 1.79
CA TRP A 202 -2.18 14.76 3.07
C TRP A 202 -1.81 16.27 3.05
N GLN A 203 -1.96 16.96 1.92
CA GLN A 203 -1.76 18.41 1.79
C GLN A 203 -2.76 19.25 2.60
N LYS A 204 -3.97 18.76 2.91
CA LYS A 204 -4.97 19.57 3.63
C LYS A 204 -4.75 19.67 5.14
N VAL A 205 -4.08 18.71 5.78
CA VAL A 205 -3.90 18.73 7.24
C VAL A 205 -2.80 19.71 7.66
N LEU A 206 -1.78 19.93 6.82
CA LEU A 206 -0.68 20.87 7.12
C LEU A 206 -0.97 22.33 6.74
N GLN A 207 -2.06 22.62 6.03
CA GLN A 207 -2.45 23.99 5.68
C GLN A 207 -3.45 24.61 6.67
N GLY A 208 -3.84 23.87 7.71
CA GLY A 208 -4.84 24.32 8.70
C GLY A 208 -4.27 25.06 9.91
N GLU A 209 -2.96 25.02 10.15
CA GLU A 209 -2.33 25.61 11.35
C GLU A 209 -1.78 27.03 11.15
N GLU A 210 -1.89 27.63 9.96
CA GLU A 210 -1.50 29.04 9.72
C GLU A 210 -2.69 30.02 9.87
N ARG A 211 -3.56 29.82 10.87
CA ARG A 211 -4.57 30.82 11.25
C ARG A 211 -4.62 31.06 12.74
#